data_AF-A0A161UXZ9-F1
#
_entry.id   AF-A0A161UXZ9-F1
#
_cell.length_a   1.000
_cell.length_b   1.000
_cell.length_c   1.000
_cell.angle_alpha   90.00
_cell.angle_beta   90.00
_cell.angle_gamma   90.00
#
_symmetry.space_group_name_H-M   'P 1'
#
loop_
_entity.id
_entity.type
_entity.pdbx_description
1 polymer ?
#
loop_
_entity_poly.entity_id
_entity_poly.type
_entity_poly.pdbx_seq_one_letter_code
_entity_poly.pdbx_strand_id
1 'polypeptide(L)' 'MRDHPAVQFPRGSGPGEDVLTDFGVSRPAFVGRLREIMMNNPPVGLDDVDVARLLAACS' A
#
# COMPACT_ATOMS: atom_id res chain seq x y z
N MET A 1 -15.06 -26.57 -11.81
CA MET A 1 -14.01 -25.64 -11.32
C MET A 1 -14.50 -24.24 -11.58
N ARG A 2 -14.60 -23.37 -10.56
CA ARG A 2 -14.91 -21.95 -10.77
C ARG A 2 -13.62 -21.27 -11.22
N ASP A 3 -13.63 -20.82 -12.47
CA ASP A 3 -12.61 -19.97 -13.07
C ASP A 3 -12.57 -18.66 -12.25
N HIS A 4 -11.57 -18.51 -11.38
CA HIS A 4 -11.29 -17.22 -10.75
C HIS A 4 -10.63 -16.37 -11.83
N PRO A 5 -11.18 -15.20 -12.20
CA PRO A 5 -10.48 -14.31 -13.11
C PRO A 5 -9.14 -13.98 -12.45
N ALA A 6 -8.05 -14.40 -13.08
CA ALA A 6 -6.71 -14.07 -12.64
C ALA A 6 -6.67 -12.55 -12.51
N VAL A 7 -6.45 -12.04 -11.29
CA VAL A 7 -6.29 -10.61 -11.03
C VAL A 7 -5.14 -10.15 -11.92
N GLN A 8 -5.50 -9.49 -13.02
CA GLN A 8 -4.54 -9.11 -14.04
C GLN A 8 -3.89 -7.84 -13.52
N PHE A 9 -2.76 -8.00 -12.81
CA PHE A 9 -1.94 -6.87 -12.40
C PHE A 9 -1.56 -6.06 -13.66
N PRO A 10 -1.66 -4.72 -13.64
CA PRO A 10 -1.39 -3.90 -14.80
C PRO A 10 0.03 -4.17 -15.32
N ARG A 11 0.12 -4.65 -16.57
CA ARG A 11 1.39 -4.95 -17.25
C ARG A 11 1.95 -3.66 -17.88
N GLY A 12 2.61 -2.83 -17.08
CA GLY A 12 3.32 -1.61 -17.49
C GLY A 12 4.69 -1.48 -16.82
N SER A 13 5.46 -0.42 -17.13
CA SER A 13 6.83 -0.11 -16.64
C SER A 13 6.96 0.17 -15.14
N GLY A 14 6.17 -0.51 -14.30
CA GLY A 14 5.93 -0.17 -12.92
C GLY A 14 4.59 0.53 -12.74
N PRO A 15 4.09 0.62 -11.50
CA PRO A 15 2.88 1.36 -11.20
C PRO A 15 3.04 2.81 -11.67
N GLY A 16 2.10 3.30 -12.48
CA GLY A 16 2.00 4.72 -12.74
C GLY A 16 1.82 5.50 -11.43
N GLU A 17 2.02 6.81 -11.47
CA GLU A 17 1.94 7.68 -10.27
C GLU A 17 0.63 7.51 -9.48
N ASP A 18 -0.43 7.03 -10.15
CA ASP A 18 -1.76 6.79 -9.60
C ASP A 18 -2.25 5.34 -9.67
N VAL A 19 -1.36 4.36 -9.48
CA VAL A 19 -1.75 2.95 -9.39
C VAL A 19 -2.87 2.68 -8.36
N LEU A 20 -2.91 3.43 -7.26
CA LEU A 20 -3.98 3.29 -6.25
C LEU A 20 -5.35 3.61 -6.86
N THR A 21 -5.42 4.64 -7.69
CA THR A 21 -6.64 5.04 -8.41
C THR A 21 -7.07 3.97 -9.40
N ASP A 22 -6.12 3.33 -10.09
CA ASP A 22 -6.41 2.21 -11.02
C ASP A 22 -7.07 1.02 -10.31
N PHE A 23 -6.75 0.80 -9.04
CA PHE A 23 -7.40 -0.21 -8.19
C PHE A 23 -8.66 0.32 -7.47
N GLY A 24 -9.10 1.54 -7.75
CA GLY A 24 -10.23 2.18 -7.06
C GLY A 24 -9.96 2.50 -5.59
N VAL A 25 -8.69 2.55 -5.19
CA VAL A 25 -8.25 2.82 -3.83
C VAL A 25 -7.93 4.30 -3.67
N SER A 26 -8.60 4.95 -2.72
CA SER A 26 -8.30 6.33 -2.33
C SER A 26 -6.95 6.40 -1.62
N ARG A 27 -6.04 7.24 -2.12
CA ARG A 27 -4.72 7.48 -1.49
C ARG A 27 -4.84 7.89 -0.01
N PRO A 28 -5.70 8.84 0.39
CA PRO A 28 -5.96 9.13 1.80
C PRO A 28 -6.38 7.90 2.64
N ALA A 29 -7.25 7.05 2.09
CA ALA A 29 -7.72 5.86 2.79
C ALA A 29 -6.60 4.83 2.96
N PHE A 30 -5.79 4.63 1.92
CA PHE A 30 -4.61 3.77 1.96
C PHE A 30 -3.59 4.24 3.00
N VAL A 31 -3.20 5.51 2.96
CA VAL A 31 -2.24 6.09 3.92
C VAL A 31 -2.78 6.04 5.34
N GLY A 32 -4.09 6.30 5.53
CA GLY A 32 -4.74 6.16 6.83
C GLY A 32 -4.63 4.75 7.41
N ARG A 33 -4.90 3.73 6.58
CA ARG A 33 -4.79 2.32 7.00
C ARG A 33 -3.33 1.90 7.24
N LEU A 34 -2.40 2.35 6.39
CA LEU A 34 -0.97 2.13 6.58
C LEU A 34 -0.52 2.66 7.95
N ARG A 35 -0.90 3.90 8.29
CA ARG A 35 -0.55 4.52 9.57
C ARG A 35 -1.10 3.75 10.76
N GLU A 36 -2.36 3.30 10.69
CA GLU A 36 -2.95 2.49 11.74
C GLU A 36 -2.16 1.20 11.99
N ILE A 37 -1.79 0.48 10.93
CA ILE A 37 -1.02 -0.77 11.04
C ILE A 37 0.34 -0.49 11.66
N MET A 38 1.07 0.51 11.15
CA MET A 38 2.40 0.84 11.66
C MET A 38 2.40 1.25 13.15
N MET A 39 1.35 1.90 13.64
CA MET A 39 1.28 2.34 15.04
C MET A 39 0.83 1.26 16.01
N ASN A 40 0.00 0.31 15.57
CA ASN A 40 -0.58 -0.71 16.46
C ASN A 40 0.08 -2.09 16.34
N ASN A 41 0.56 -2.44 15.15
CA ASN A 41 1.15 -3.75 14.88
C ASN A 41 2.16 -3.63 13.72
N PRO A 42 3.30 -2.94 13.93
CA PRO A 42 4.29 -2.79 12.89
C PRO A 42 4.82 -4.15 12.41
N PRO A 43 5.10 -4.29 11.11
CA PRO A 43 5.73 -5.49 10.56
C PRO A 43 7.01 -5.85 11.30
N VAL A 44 7.25 -7.15 11.46
CA VAL A 44 8.48 -7.67 12.05
C VAL A 44 9.68 -7.23 11.21
N GLY A 45 10.70 -6.68 11.87
CA GLY A 45 11.93 -6.22 11.22
C GLY A 45 11.95 -4.74 10.85
N LEU A 46 10.87 -3.98 11.14
CA LEU A 46 10.91 -2.52 11.12
C LEU A 46 11.14 -2.00 12.54
N ASP A 47 12.13 -1.14 12.71
CA ASP A 47 12.30 -0.39 13.94
C ASP A 47 11.50 0.93 13.92
N ASP A 48 11.47 1.65 15.05
CA ASP A 48 10.73 2.90 15.19
C ASP A 48 11.19 3.98 14.19
N VAL A 49 12.48 3.97 13.81
CA VAL A 49 13.05 4.91 12.84
C VAL A 49 12.57 4.58 11.42
N ASP A 50 12.53 3.30 11.07
CA ASP A 50 12.00 2.84 9.79
C ASP A 50 10.51 3.17 9.65
N VAL A 51 9.74 2.94 10.72
CA VAL A 51 8.32 3.32 10.77
C VAL A 51 8.16 4.83 10.56
N ALA A 52 8.93 5.65 11.27
CA ALA A 52 8.86 7.11 11.13
C ALA A 52 9.21 7.57 9.71
N ARG A 53 10.23 6.98 9.08
CA ARG A 53 10.62 7.28 7.69
C ARG A 53 9.53 6.89 6.70
N LEU A 54 8.91 5.72 6.88
CA LEU A 54 7.85 5.24 6.00
C LEU A 54 6.62 6.15 6.07
N LEU A 55 6.24 6.58 7.28
CA LEU A 55 5.13 7.51 7.47
C LEU A 55 5.42 8.89 6.87
N ALA A 56 6.64 9.40 7.00
CA ALA A 56 7.06 10.68 6.41
C ALA A 56 7.09 10.63 4.87
N ALA A 57 7.38 9.48 4.26
CA ALA A 57 7.31 9.32 2.81
C ALA A 57 5.86 9.29 2.27
N CYS A 58 4.88 9.04 3.14
CA CYS A 58 3.47 8.91 2.78
C CYS A 58 2.61 10.15 3.11
N SER A 59 3.22 11.20 3.68
CA SER A 59 2.57 12.46 4.07
C SER A 59 2.69 13.56 3.02
#